data_AF-A0A1Y3EFZ6-F1
#
_entry.id   AF-A0A1Y3EFZ6-F1
#
_cell.length_a   1.000
_cell.length_b   1.000
_cell.length_c   1.000
_cell.angle_alpha   90.00
_cell.angle_beta   90.00
_cell.angle_gamma   90.00
#
_symmetry.space_group_name_H-M   'P 1'
#
loop_
_entity.id
_entity.type
_entity.pdbx_description
1 polymer ?
#
loop_
_entity_poly.entity_id
_entity_poly.type
_entity_poly.pdbx_seq_one_letter_code
_entity_poly.pdbx_strand_id
1 'polypeptide(L)'
;MTVELNPATTDTNVTSTLDTGVAETPTEELKKEPIPDVPIAAIAGQDILSDEEKHMLVHRELFLTRQFETLPATHIRGKCTVSLLSEVENAHTYLNKEDAFYYSLIYDSQHKTVLADKGEIRVGPEFQADVPDKMDDNDNVADEPEREVLLYNGLNGLSDAQIDQEWGGPPPLERSPPRGGHHPPL
;
A
#
# COMPACT_ATOMS: atom_id res chain seq x y z
N MET A 1 44.36 -7.72 74.30
CA MET A 1 43.66 -8.44 73.20
C MET A 1 44.29 -7.92 71.91
N THR A 2 45.48 -8.33 71.46
CA THR A 2 46.13 -9.67 71.44
C THR A 2 45.19 -10.71 70.81
N VAL A 3 45.39 -11.04 69.52
CA VAL A 3 46.12 -12.24 69.00
C VAL A 3 45.25 -13.49 69.25
N GLU A 4 44.80 -14.25 68.25
CA GLU A 4 45.61 -15.22 67.49
C GLU A 4 45.27 -15.41 65.99
N LEU A 5 46.22 -16.04 65.31
CA LEU A 5 46.27 -16.45 63.89
C LEU A 5 46.35 -17.99 63.81
N ASN A 6 46.37 -18.53 62.58
CA ASN A 6 46.87 -19.87 62.17
C ASN A 6 45.92 -21.10 62.27
N PRO A 7 46.20 -22.20 61.52
CA PRO A 7 46.73 -22.27 60.13
C PRO A 7 46.20 -23.46 59.26
N ALA A 8 46.74 -23.56 58.02
CA ALA A 8 47.02 -24.80 57.25
C ALA A 8 45.82 -25.55 56.61
N THR A 9 45.90 -26.29 55.48
CA THR A 9 46.87 -26.54 54.36
C THR A 9 46.04 -27.21 53.20
N THR A 10 46.48 -27.51 51.97
CA THR A 10 47.80 -27.65 51.30
C THR A 10 47.65 -27.44 49.77
N ASP A 11 48.76 -27.31 49.03
CA ASP A 11 48.81 -27.27 47.56
C ASP A 11 48.47 -28.59 46.84
N THR A 12 48.09 -28.49 45.55
CA THR A 12 48.75 -29.23 44.45
C THR A 12 48.38 -28.64 43.08
N ASN A 13 49.34 -28.62 42.16
CA ASN A 13 49.22 -28.06 40.80
C ASN A 13 49.71 -29.12 39.79
N VAL A 14 48.96 -29.37 38.71
CA VAL A 14 49.45 -30.11 37.54
C VAL A 14 48.87 -29.52 36.25
N THR A 15 49.75 -29.16 35.33
CA THR A 15 49.44 -28.78 33.93
C THR A 15 49.70 -29.97 33.02
N SER A 16 48.79 -30.33 32.10
CA SER A 16 49.15 -31.12 30.90
C SER A 16 48.13 -31.02 29.74
N THR A 17 48.59 -30.42 28.64
CA THR A 17 48.54 -30.89 27.23
C THR A 17 47.26 -31.44 26.58
N LEU A 18 46.79 -30.68 25.57
CA LEU A 18 46.49 -31.09 24.18
C LEU A 18 45.76 -32.44 23.92
N ASP A 19 44.53 -32.35 23.39
CA ASP A 19 44.06 -33.24 22.32
C ASP A 19 43.22 -32.46 21.29
N THR A 20 43.22 -32.91 20.04
CA THR A 20 42.64 -32.24 18.86
C THR A 20 41.30 -32.86 18.50
N GLY A 21 40.22 -32.26 18.99
CA GLY A 21 38.84 -32.64 18.65
C GLY A 21 38.10 -31.52 17.94
N VAL A 22 38.35 -31.33 16.64
CA VAL A 22 37.45 -30.51 15.80
C VAL A 22 36.17 -31.32 15.58
N ALA A 23 35.24 -31.21 16.51
CA ALA A 23 33.86 -31.58 16.26
C ALA A 23 33.27 -30.51 15.33
N GLU A 24 33.30 -30.79 14.03
CA GLU A 24 32.50 -30.06 13.05
C GLU A 24 31.02 -30.25 13.42
N THR A 25 30.48 -29.31 14.20
CA THR A 25 29.03 -29.17 14.30
C THR A 25 28.54 -28.88 12.89
N PRO A 26 27.60 -29.67 12.33
CA PRO A 26 27.06 -29.37 11.02
C PRO A 26 26.57 -27.94 11.04
N THR A 27 27.03 -27.14 10.08
CA THR A 27 26.41 -25.86 9.77
C THR A 27 25.00 -26.21 9.35
N GLU A 28 24.06 -26.15 10.30
CA GLU A 28 22.65 -26.31 10.03
C GLU A 28 22.31 -25.14 9.11
N GLU A 29 22.31 -25.41 7.80
CA GLU A 29 21.89 -24.43 6.80
C GLU A 29 20.51 -23.98 7.26
N LEU A 30 20.47 -22.75 7.78
CA LEU A 30 19.24 -22.06 8.09
C LEU A 30 18.51 -21.99 6.76
N LYS A 31 17.61 -22.95 6.55
CA LYS A 31 16.72 -22.97 5.39
C LYS A 31 16.12 -21.58 5.38
N LYS A 32 16.47 -20.81 4.36
CA LYS A 32 15.66 -19.65 3.99
C LYS A 32 14.31 -20.24 3.64
N GLU A 33 13.45 -20.34 4.65
CA GLU A 33 12.02 -20.41 4.42
C GLU A 33 11.74 -19.29 3.43
N PRO A 34 11.06 -19.59 2.30
CA PRO A 34 10.69 -18.55 1.37
C PRO A 34 10.06 -17.44 2.19
N ILE A 35 10.64 -16.24 2.11
CA ILE A 35 10.05 -15.06 2.76
C ILE A 35 8.60 -15.09 2.29
N PRO A 36 7.61 -15.19 3.19
CA PRO A 36 6.23 -15.34 2.76
C PRO A 36 5.94 -14.20 1.80
N ASP A 37 5.15 -14.46 0.75
CA ASP A 37 4.76 -13.45 -0.24
C ASP A 37 3.86 -12.41 0.45
N VAL A 38 4.47 -11.58 1.30
CA VAL A 38 3.95 -10.31 1.75
C VAL A 38 3.63 -9.58 0.46
N PRO A 39 2.37 -9.15 0.26
CA PRO A 39 1.98 -8.51 -0.98
C PRO A 39 2.82 -7.24 -1.09
N ILE A 40 3.88 -7.33 -1.90
CA ILE A 40 4.78 -6.23 -2.22
C ILE A 40 3.88 -5.08 -2.63
N ALA A 41 3.83 -4.07 -1.76
CA ALA A 41 2.87 -3.01 -1.92
C ALA A 41 3.19 -2.31 -3.25
N ALA A 42 2.24 -2.28 -4.19
CA ALA A 42 2.54 -2.15 -5.61
C ALA A 42 3.13 -0.77 -5.98
N ILE A 43 4.46 -0.63 -5.86
CA ILE A 43 5.19 0.58 -6.23
C ILE A 43 5.36 0.62 -7.75
N ALA A 44 5.06 1.76 -8.35
CA ALA A 44 5.25 1.96 -9.79
C ALA A 44 6.73 1.75 -10.18
N GLY A 45 6.96 0.98 -11.24
CA GLY A 45 8.30 0.66 -11.74
C GLY A 45 9.05 -0.40 -10.90
N GLN A 46 8.37 -1.20 -10.10
CA GLN A 46 8.98 -2.35 -9.41
C GLN A 46 9.12 -3.60 -10.31
N ASP A 47 8.33 -3.68 -11.37
CA ASP A 47 8.35 -4.72 -12.41
C ASP A 47 9.67 -4.74 -13.19
N ILE A 48 10.31 -3.58 -13.38
CA ILE A 48 11.59 -3.42 -14.08
C ILE A 48 12.83 -3.61 -13.20
N LEU A 49 12.67 -3.82 -11.88
CA LEU A 49 13.80 -4.00 -10.96
C LEU A 49 14.42 -5.39 -11.05
N SER A 50 15.74 -5.47 -10.85
CA SER A 50 16.43 -6.73 -10.58
C SER A 50 15.96 -7.35 -9.25
N ASP A 51 16.17 -8.65 -9.07
CA ASP A 51 15.73 -9.33 -7.84
C ASP A 51 16.50 -8.85 -6.59
N GLU A 52 17.73 -8.36 -6.76
CA GLU A 52 18.51 -7.71 -5.70
C GLU A 52 17.90 -6.34 -5.32
N GLU A 53 17.53 -5.51 -6.30
CA GLU A 53 16.82 -4.25 -6.05
C GLU A 53 15.45 -4.46 -5.39
N LYS A 54 14.68 -5.46 -5.84
CA LYS A 54 13.42 -5.85 -5.19
C LYS A 54 13.66 -6.25 -3.74
N HIS A 55 14.71 -7.02 -3.46
CA HIS A 55 15.07 -7.41 -2.10
C HIS A 55 15.46 -6.21 -1.24
N MET A 56 16.27 -5.27 -1.75
CA MET A 56 16.60 -4.02 -1.06
C MET A 56 15.36 -3.17 -0.76
N LEU A 57 14.37 -3.17 -1.64
CA LEU A 57 13.14 -2.40 -1.45
C LEU A 57 12.26 -2.98 -0.33
N VAL A 58 12.19 -4.32 -0.21
CA VAL A 58 11.51 -5.01 0.91
C VAL A 58 12.14 -4.64 2.26
N HIS A 59 13.47 -4.54 2.35
CA HIS A 59 14.16 -4.10 3.58
C HIS A 59 13.92 -2.63 3.96
N ARG A 60 13.28 -1.84 3.09
CA ARG A 60 12.91 -0.45 3.34
C ARG A 60 11.44 -0.28 3.77
N GLU A 61 10.66 -1.35 3.83
CA GLU A 61 9.30 -1.31 4.38
C GLU A 61 9.31 -1.34 5.91
N LEU A 62 8.48 -0.50 6.52
CA LEU A 62 8.22 -0.41 7.96
C LEU A 62 6.72 -0.48 8.24
N PHE A 63 6.36 -0.90 9.45
CA PHE A 63 4.98 -0.89 9.93
C PHE A 63 4.77 0.25 10.94
N LEU A 64 3.81 1.13 10.70
CA LEU A 64 3.51 2.22 11.62
C LEU A 64 2.70 1.69 12.82
N THR A 65 3.27 1.74 14.02
CA THR A 65 2.55 1.37 15.26
C THR A 65 2.10 2.61 16.00
N ARG A 66 0.86 2.63 16.51
CA ARG A 66 0.33 3.74 17.36
C ARG A 66 0.82 3.63 18.82
N GLN A 67 2.12 3.43 19.00
CA GLN A 67 2.78 3.27 20.29
C GLN A 67 3.62 4.52 20.61
N PHE A 68 3.51 5.01 21.85
CA PHE A 68 4.23 6.19 22.32
C PHE A 68 5.23 5.78 23.39
N GLU A 69 6.48 6.17 23.21
CA GLU A 69 7.59 5.91 24.14
C GLU A 69 8.40 7.18 24.37
N THR A 70 8.99 7.30 25.56
CA THR A 70 9.87 8.42 25.92
C THR A 70 11.27 7.88 26.16
N LEU A 71 12.20 8.18 25.23
CA LEU A 71 13.59 7.76 25.30
C LEU A 71 14.54 8.98 25.37
N PRO A 72 15.67 8.89 26.10
CA PRO A 72 16.71 9.91 26.07
C PRO A 72 17.25 10.15 24.66
N ALA A 73 17.52 11.42 24.31
CA ALA A 73 18.05 11.83 23.00
C ALA A 73 19.38 11.17 22.62
N THR A 74 20.14 10.63 23.59
CA THR A 74 21.37 9.86 23.38
C THR A 74 21.18 8.54 22.61
N HIS A 75 19.95 8.07 22.45
CA HIS A 75 19.63 6.91 21.60
C HIS A 75 19.62 7.23 20.10
N ILE A 76 19.53 8.51 19.71
CA ILE A 76 19.48 8.92 18.31
C ILE A 76 20.87 8.76 17.69
N ARG A 77 20.96 8.00 16.59
CA ARG A 77 22.22 7.73 15.86
C ARG A 77 22.31 8.35 14.47
N GLY A 78 21.19 8.79 13.92
CA GLY A 78 21.10 9.38 12.57
C GLY A 78 19.69 9.91 12.32
N LYS A 79 19.47 10.48 11.13
CA LYS A 79 18.18 10.99 10.67
C LYS A 79 17.79 10.26 9.38
N CYS A 80 16.76 9.43 9.44
CA CYS A 80 16.15 8.82 8.26
C CYS A 80 14.96 9.64 7.73
N THR A 81 14.46 9.27 6.56
CA THR A 81 13.19 9.76 5.99
C THR A 81 12.20 8.60 5.96
N VAL A 82 10.99 8.82 6.48
CA VAL A 82 9.90 7.83 6.42
C VAL A 82 8.71 8.46 5.70
N SER A 83 8.27 7.87 4.59
CA SER A 83 7.17 8.37 3.75
C SER A 83 6.04 7.34 3.63
N LEU A 84 4.81 7.80 3.39
CA LEU A 84 3.69 6.90 3.06
C LEU A 84 3.91 6.32 1.65
N LEU A 85 3.53 5.07 1.42
CA LEU A 85 3.71 4.41 0.12
C LEU A 85 3.17 5.23 -1.07
N SER A 86 2.04 5.90 -0.91
CA SER A 86 1.45 6.72 -1.98
C SER A 86 2.23 7.98 -2.34
N GLU A 87 3.26 8.33 -1.57
CA GLU A 87 4.22 9.40 -1.84
C GLU A 87 5.46 8.88 -2.61
N VAL A 88 5.57 7.56 -2.79
CA VAL A 88 6.65 6.91 -3.53
C VAL A 88 6.29 6.80 -5.01
N GLU A 89 6.71 7.80 -5.79
CA GLU A 89 6.40 7.90 -7.22
C GLU A 89 6.99 6.76 -8.09
N ASN A 90 8.19 6.27 -7.74
CA ASN A 90 8.88 5.24 -8.51
C ASN A 90 9.90 4.45 -7.66
N ALA A 91 9.87 3.13 -7.78
CA ALA A 91 10.70 2.21 -6.99
C ALA A 91 12.21 2.38 -7.23
N HIS A 92 12.65 2.48 -8.49
CA HIS A 92 14.06 2.62 -8.86
C HIS A 92 14.64 3.97 -8.38
N THR A 93 13.91 5.07 -8.59
CA THR A 93 14.30 6.39 -8.04
C THR A 93 14.32 6.40 -6.50
N TYR A 94 13.47 5.59 -5.86
CA TYR A 94 13.42 5.49 -4.40
C TYR A 94 14.66 4.81 -3.81
N LEU A 95 15.14 3.73 -4.44
CA LEU A 95 16.34 3.01 -3.99
C LEU A 95 17.60 3.89 -3.98
N ASN A 96 17.68 4.85 -4.90
CA ASN A 96 18.77 5.84 -4.97
C ASN A 96 18.79 6.85 -3.81
N LYS A 97 17.76 6.91 -2.96
CA LYS A 97 17.77 7.73 -1.74
C LYS A 97 18.41 6.93 -0.59
N GLU A 98 19.42 7.49 0.05
CA GLU A 98 19.98 6.95 1.31
C GLU A 98 19.00 7.19 2.47
N ASP A 99 19.04 6.32 3.49
CA ASP A 99 18.24 6.38 4.72
C ASP A 99 16.73 6.61 4.52
N ALA A 100 16.16 6.10 3.41
CA ALA A 100 14.76 6.27 3.03
C ALA A 100 13.96 4.96 3.20
N PHE A 101 12.90 5.04 4.02
CA PHE A 101 11.99 3.95 4.36
C PHE A 101 10.54 4.35 4.06
N TYR A 102 9.68 3.37 3.77
CA TYR A 102 8.27 3.62 3.54
C TYR A 102 7.39 2.75 4.42
N TYR A 103 6.13 3.15 4.60
CA TYR A 103 5.10 2.31 5.21
C TYR A 103 3.84 2.33 4.35
N SER A 104 3.17 1.19 4.30
CA SER A 104 1.89 0.99 3.61
C SER A 104 0.78 0.52 4.55
N LEU A 105 1.18 -0.03 5.71
CA LEU A 105 0.33 -0.73 6.67
C LEU A 105 0.59 -0.22 8.11
N ILE A 106 -0.45 -0.25 8.92
CA ILE A 106 -0.46 0.13 10.34
C ILE A 106 -0.50 -1.15 11.19
N TYR A 107 0.38 -1.26 12.17
CA TYR A 107 0.39 -2.38 13.12
C TYR A 107 -0.40 -2.04 14.39
N ASP A 108 -1.33 -2.93 14.76
CA ASP A 108 -2.02 -2.91 16.04
C ASP A 108 -1.29 -3.84 17.02
N SER A 109 -0.60 -3.24 18.00
CA SER A 109 0.17 -3.99 18.99
C SER A 109 -0.69 -4.69 20.06
N GLN A 110 -1.98 -4.35 20.19
CA GLN A 110 -2.93 -5.02 21.09
C GLN A 110 -3.48 -6.29 20.43
N HIS A 111 -3.95 -6.18 19.20
CA HIS A 111 -4.60 -7.28 18.47
C HIS A 111 -3.62 -8.14 17.67
N LYS A 112 -2.35 -7.71 17.54
CA LYS A 112 -1.30 -8.36 16.73
C LYS A 112 -1.65 -8.43 15.23
N THR A 113 -2.47 -7.49 14.76
CA THR A 113 -2.92 -7.39 13.37
C THR A 113 -2.18 -6.29 12.62
N VAL A 114 -2.18 -6.41 11.29
CA VAL A 114 -1.62 -5.43 10.36
C VAL A 114 -2.78 -4.98 9.46
N LEU A 115 -3.00 -3.67 9.39
CA LEU A 115 -4.16 -3.05 8.75
C LEU A 115 -3.71 -2.12 7.62
N ALA A 116 -4.41 -2.12 6.50
CA ALA A 116 -4.21 -1.11 5.46
C ALA A 116 -4.80 0.24 5.88
N ASP A 117 -4.08 1.33 5.58
CA ASP A 117 -4.57 2.70 5.79
C ASP A 117 -5.64 3.11 4.75
N LYS A 118 -5.76 2.32 3.66
CA LYS A 118 -6.85 2.43 2.68
C LYS A 118 -7.91 1.36 2.95
N GLY A 119 -9.17 1.75 2.77
CA GLY A 119 -10.35 1.06 3.28
C GLY A 119 -10.42 -0.45 3.02
N GLU A 120 -10.89 -1.18 4.02
CA GLU A 120 -11.11 -2.62 4.00
C GLU A 120 -12.30 -2.99 3.10
N ILE A 121 -12.10 -3.92 2.17
CA ILE A 121 -13.21 -4.61 1.48
C ILE A 121 -13.55 -5.85 2.31
N ARG A 122 -14.78 -5.92 2.80
CA ARG A 122 -15.29 -7.08 3.54
C ARG A 122 -16.10 -7.98 2.63
N VAL A 123 -15.91 -9.29 2.79
CA VAL A 123 -16.59 -10.33 2.02
C VAL A 123 -17.24 -11.29 2.99
N GLY A 124 -18.56 -11.42 2.89
CA GLY A 124 -19.39 -12.26 3.76
C GLY A 124 -20.88 -11.99 3.51
N PRO A 125 -21.78 -12.91 3.90
CA PRO A 125 -23.22 -12.77 3.73
C PRO A 125 -23.82 -11.54 4.45
N GLU A 126 -23.11 -10.97 5.42
CA GLU A 126 -23.48 -9.75 6.13
C GLU A 126 -23.03 -8.45 5.42
N PHE A 127 -22.20 -8.56 4.37
CA PHE A 127 -21.67 -7.44 3.58
C PHE A 127 -22.05 -7.50 2.09
N GLN A 128 -22.40 -8.68 1.59
CA GLN A 128 -22.84 -8.89 0.21
C GLN A 128 -24.36 -8.79 0.10
N ALA A 129 -24.84 -8.29 -1.04
CA ALA A 129 -26.27 -8.34 -1.34
C ALA A 129 -26.66 -9.76 -1.76
N ASP A 130 -27.85 -10.20 -1.35
CA ASP A 130 -28.47 -11.41 -1.91
C ASP A 130 -28.68 -11.22 -3.41
N VAL A 131 -28.10 -12.12 -4.21
CA VAL A 131 -28.26 -12.10 -5.67
C VAL A 131 -29.64 -12.66 -6.01
N PRO A 132 -30.55 -11.90 -6.65
CA PRO A 132 -31.84 -12.43 -7.06
C PRO A 132 -31.66 -13.56 -8.09
N ASP A 133 -32.50 -14.58 -8.00
CA ASP A 133 -32.58 -15.60 -9.04
C ASP A 133 -32.94 -14.98 -10.40
N LYS A 134 -32.56 -15.67 -11.48
CA LYS A 134 -33.03 -15.31 -12.82
C LYS A 134 -34.57 -15.35 -12.83
N MET A 135 -35.20 -14.28 -13.31
CA MET A 135 -36.63 -14.31 -13.64
C MET A 135 -36.84 -15.30 -14.79
N ASP A 136 -37.91 -16.10 -14.73
CA ASP A 136 -38.29 -16.91 -15.88
C ASP A 136 -39.02 -16.01 -16.91
N ASP A 137 -38.98 -16.36 -18.20
CA ASP A 137 -39.53 -15.55 -19.31
C ASP A 137 -41.05 -15.28 -19.21
N ASN A 138 -41.73 -15.88 -18.24
CA ASN A 138 -43.16 -15.80 -17.98
C ASN A 138 -43.50 -14.96 -16.73
N ASP A 139 -42.51 -14.59 -15.91
CA ASP A 139 -42.69 -13.78 -14.70
C ASP A 139 -42.84 -12.29 -15.06
N ASN A 140 -44.06 -11.89 -15.36
CA ASN A 140 -44.38 -10.50 -15.68
C ASN A 140 -44.38 -9.64 -14.40
N VAL A 141 -43.20 -9.12 -14.02
CA VAL A 141 -43.02 -8.11 -12.95
C VAL A 141 -43.50 -6.73 -13.44
N ALA A 142 -44.75 -6.68 -13.93
CA ALA A 142 -45.42 -5.49 -14.45
C ALA A 142 -46.47 -4.92 -13.48
N ASP A 143 -46.86 -5.67 -12.44
CA ASP A 143 -47.77 -5.25 -11.36
C ASP A 143 -47.06 -4.46 -10.23
N GLU A 144 -45.91 -3.88 -10.54
CA GLU A 144 -45.21 -2.94 -9.66
C GLU A 144 -45.96 -1.58 -9.66
N PRO A 145 -46.29 -0.98 -8.50
CA PRO A 145 -46.93 0.32 -8.46
C PRO A 145 -46.06 1.39 -9.14
N GLU A 146 -46.68 2.37 -9.80
CA GLU A 146 -45.99 3.42 -10.57
C GLU A 146 -44.84 4.08 -9.75
N ARG A 147 -43.61 3.61 -9.99
CA ARG A 147 -42.39 4.10 -9.31
C ARG A 147 -41.78 5.34 -9.98
N GLU A 148 -42.29 5.70 -11.14
CA GLU A 148 -41.81 6.78 -12.00
C GLU A 148 -42.97 7.51 -12.68
N VAL A 149 -42.74 8.78 -13.05
CA VAL A 149 -43.69 9.62 -13.78
C VAL A 149 -42.98 10.15 -15.02
N LEU A 150 -43.55 9.93 -16.20
CA LEU A 150 -42.97 10.36 -17.47
C LEU A 150 -43.04 11.90 -17.60
N LEU A 151 -41.90 12.57 -17.39
CA LEU A 151 -41.79 14.03 -17.51
C LEU A 151 -41.59 14.52 -18.94
N TYR A 152 -40.96 13.72 -19.80
CA TYR A 152 -40.70 14.08 -21.20
C TYR A 152 -40.66 12.82 -22.08
N ASN A 153 -41.27 12.90 -23.26
CA ASN A 153 -41.19 11.86 -24.29
C ASN A 153 -40.35 12.37 -25.47
N GLY A 154 -39.17 11.78 -25.68
CA GLY A 154 -38.31 12.09 -26.83
C GLY A 154 -38.86 11.63 -28.18
N LEU A 155 -39.89 10.77 -28.20
CA LEU A 155 -40.63 10.37 -29.39
C LEU A 155 -41.89 11.23 -29.60
N ASN A 156 -41.79 12.53 -29.29
CA ASN A 156 -42.86 13.52 -29.50
C ASN A 156 -43.05 13.93 -30.98
N GLY A 157 -42.19 13.47 -31.89
CA GLY A 157 -42.24 13.79 -33.31
C GLY A 157 -41.83 15.22 -33.68
N LEU A 158 -41.28 15.97 -32.71
CA LEU A 158 -40.71 17.29 -32.94
C LEU A 158 -39.24 17.14 -33.35
N SER A 159 -38.80 17.97 -34.29
CA SER A 159 -37.36 18.13 -34.56
C SER A 159 -36.71 19.03 -33.50
N ASP A 160 -35.41 18.85 -33.25
CA ASP A 160 -34.63 19.67 -32.31
C ASP A 160 -34.83 21.17 -32.56
N ALA A 161 -34.92 21.61 -33.82
CA ALA A 161 -35.18 23.01 -34.17
C ALA A 161 -36.55 23.54 -33.71
N GLN A 162 -37.58 22.69 -33.64
CA GLN A 162 -38.90 23.06 -33.11
C GLN A 162 -38.92 23.07 -31.58
N ILE A 163 -38.15 22.17 -30.95
CA ILE A 163 -37.93 22.17 -29.51
C ILE A 163 -37.17 23.44 -29.11
N ASP A 164 -36.04 23.73 -29.76
CA ASP A 164 -35.27 24.97 -29.58
C ASP A 164 -36.12 26.22 -29.83
N GLN A 165 -37.02 26.22 -30.82
CA GLN A 165 -37.88 27.37 -31.09
C GLN A 165 -38.86 27.68 -29.93
N GLU A 166 -39.41 26.67 -29.26
CA GLU A 166 -40.29 26.86 -28.08
C GLU A 166 -39.50 27.13 -26.80
N TRP A 167 -38.38 26.44 -26.58
CA TRP A 167 -37.58 26.57 -25.37
C TRP A 167 -36.62 27.77 -25.38
N GLY A 168 -36.57 28.54 -26.47
CA GLY A 168 -35.69 29.69 -26.63
C GLY A 168 -34.24 29.25 -26.82
N GLY A 169 -33.97 28.63 -27.98
CA GLY A 169 -32.75 27.91 -28.30
C GLY A 169 -31.45 28.69 -28.03
N PRO A 170 -30.33 27.97 -27.88
CA PRO A 170 -29.06 28.56 -27.47
C PRO A 170 -28.69 29.75 -28.36
N PRO A 171 -28.21 30.87 -27.76
CA PRO A 171 -27.99 32.10 -28.51
C PRO A 171 -27.04 31.83 -29.70
N PRO A 172 -27.29 32.42 -30.88
CA PRO A 172 -26.52 32.10 -32.08
C PRO A 172 -25.03 32.28 -31.82
N LEU A 173 -24.25 31.21 -32.02
CA LEU A 173 -22.80 31.32 -32.01
C LEU A 173 -22.39 32.30 -33.11
N GLU A 174 -21.93 33.50 -32.71
CA GLU A 174 -21.49 34.52 -33.65
C GLU A 174 -20.44 33.92 -34.59
N ARG A 175 -20.76 33.92 -35.89
CA ARG A 175 -19.79 33.54 -36.91
C ARG A 175 -18.70 34.59 -36.93
N SER A 176 -17.51 34.23 -36.45
CA SER A 176 -16.30 35.05 -36.54
C SER A 176 -16.18 35.66 -37.95
N PRO A 177 -15.88 36.98 -38.07
CA PRO A 177 -15.85 37.65 -39.36
C PRO A 177 -14.78 37.04 -40.28
N PRO A 178 -14.99 37.06 -41.61
CA PRO A 178 -14.05 36.46 -42.54
C PRO A 178 -12.69 37.17 -42.46
N ARG A 179 -11.61 36.40 -42.32
CA ARG A 179 -10.24 36.94 -42.37
C ARG A 179 -10.01 37.57 -43.74
N GLY A 180 -9.81 38.88 -43.76
CA GLY A 180 -9.51 39.63 -44.99
C GLY A 180 -8.25 39.08 -45.66
N GLY A 181 -8.38 38.65 -46.92
CA GLY A 181 -7.26 38.17 -47.71
C GLY A 181 -6.39 39.33 -48.21
N HIS A 182 -5.18 39.47 -47.67
CA HIS A 182 -4.15 40.31 -48.28
C HIS A 182 -3.56 39.62 -49.50
N HIS A 183 -3.85 40.13 -50.69
CA HIS A 183 -3.04 39.89 -51.88
C HIS A 183 -1.83 40.85 -51.87
N PRO A 184 -0.60 40.39 -52.11
CA PRO A 184 0.53 41.27 -52.39
C PRO A 184 0.46 41.80 -53.83
N PRO A 185 0.97 43.01 -54.12
CA PRO A 185 1.12 43.52 -55.48
C PRO A 185 2.28 42.81 -56.21
N LEU A 186 2.26 42.93 -57.54
CA LEU A 186 3.23 42.37 -58.50
C LEU A 186 4.62 42.99 -58.40
#